data_AF-A0A4P6P878-F1
#
_entry.id   AF-A0A4P6P878-F1
#
_cell.length_a   1.000
_cell.length_b   1.000
_cell.length_c   1.000
_cell.angle_alpha   90.00
_cell.angle_beta   90.00
_cell.angle_gamma   90.00
#
_symmetry.space_group_name_H-M   'P 1'
#
loop_
_entity.id
_entity.type
_entity.pdbx_description
1 polymer ?
#
loop_
_entity_poly.entity_id
_entity_poly.type
_entity_poly.pdbx_seq_one_letter_code
_entity_poly.pdbx_strand_id
1 'polypeptide(L)'
;MIHAIDKKEITLGISACLIGEKVRFDASNKPSNFCINELSEHVTFKSFCPEVAIGLPIPRPTIRLINKDDIIRVARPDGSGDVTDALAAYGKKVAKLSENLSGFIFCAKSPSCGMERVKVYNEKGNSLKSDGVGAFAREIMAANPLLPCEENGRLNDAKIRENFVARIFAYKHWQNLVASGLSHHKLMTFHSQYKYTVMSHDLIAYKKLGQLLADNALPLEQQAQEYISGLMSALKVIATRKKHANTLSHIQGYFSKHLQAKERAELCQQISAYREGLIPLIAPLTLIKHYLLQYPKQYLANQVYLSPYPEQLRLRYGY
;
A
#
# COMPACT_ATOMS: atom_id res chain seq x y z
N MET A 1 -19.28 -7.16 -7.98
CA MET A 1 -19.31 -7.11 -6.50
C MET A 1 -17.89 -6.99 -6.01
N ILE A 2 -17.61 -6.06 -5.08
CA ILE A 2 -16.36 -6.05 -4.32
C ILE A 2 -16.22 -7.47 -3.72
N HIS A 3 -15.05 -8.10 -3.83
CA HIS A 3 -14.74 -9.23 -2.94
C HIS A 3 -14.96 -8.71 -1.53
N ALA A 4 -16.09 -9.06 -0.91
CA ALA A 4 -16.52 -8.51 0.36
C ALA A 4 -15.61 -9.08 1.44
N ILE A 5 -14.44 -8.46 1.60
CA ILE A 5 -13.48 -8.80 2.62
C ILE A 5 -14.02 -8.20 3.92
N ASP A 6 -14.36 -9.07 4.87
CA ASP A 6 -14.74 -8.63 6.21
C ASP A 6 -13.55 -7.94 6.89
N LYS A 7 -13.83 -6.90 7.68
CA LYS A 7 -12.86 -6.18 8.52
C LYS A 7 -11.93 -7.14 9.28
N LYS A 8 -12.48 -8.23 9.82
CA LYS A 8 -11.73 -9.21 10.62
C LYS A 8 -10.67 -9.96 9.81
N GLU A 9 -10.77 -9.96 8.48
CA GLU A 9 -9.85 -10.67 7.62
C GLU A 9 -8.59 -9.86 7.27
N ILE A 10 -8.59 -8.53 7.39
CA ILE A 10 -7.44 -7.68 7.09
C ILE A 10 -6.73 -7.33 8.39
N THR A 11 -5.50 -7.83 8.58
CA THR A 11 -4.66 -7.45 9.71
C THR A 11 -3.50 -6.59 9.24
N LEU A 12 -3.34 -5.40 9.84
CA LEU A 12 -2.21 -4.51 9.58
C LEU A 12 -1.30 -4.42 10.80
N GLY A 13 0.01 -4.49 10.57
CA GLY A 13 0.99 -4.08 11.57
C GLY A 13 1.00 -2.56 11.70
N ILE A 14 1.11 -2.03 12.91
CA ILE A 14 1.20 -0.59 13.12
C ILE A 14 2.15 -0.25 14.26
N SER A 15 2.94 0.81 14.11
CA SER A 15 3.70 1.35 15.24
C SER A 15 2.76 1.75 16.37
N ALA A 16 2.92 1.18 17.56
CA ALA A 16 2.02 1.31 18.70
C ALA A 16 1.71 2.76 19.09
N CYS A 17 2.68 3.67 18.98
CA CYS A 17 2.46 5.09 19.25
C CYS A 17 1.42 5.75 18.33
N LEU A 18 1.15 5.17 17.15
CA LEU A 18 0.19 5.69 16.17
C LEU A 18 -1.26 5.38 16.52
N ILE A 19 -1.51 4.40 17.39
CA ILE A 19 -2.85 4.05 17.88
C ILE A 19 -3.11 4.58 19.30
N GLY A 20 -2.27 5.50 19.78
CA GLY A 20 -2.47 6.18 21.07
C GLY A 20 -1.70 5.58 22.24
N GLU A 21 -0.99 4.47 22.07
CA GLU A 21 -0.16 3.91 23.14
C GLU A 21 0.98 4.87 23.52
N LYS A 22 1.15 5.12 24.82
CA LYS A 22 2.15 6.05 25.39
C LYS A 22 3.55 5.43 25.47
N VAL A 23 4.04 4.91 24.35
CA VAL A 23 5.28 4.11 24.26
C VAL A 23 6.49 4.87 23.73
N ARG A 24 6.35 6.17 23.43
CA ARG A 24 7.46 6.99 22.95
C ARG A 24 8.50 7.21 24.06
N PHE A 25 9.69 7.66 23.65
CA PHE A 25 10.81 7.90 24.56
C PHE A 25 10.50 8.91 25.68
N ASP A 26 9.57 9.82 25.42
CA ASP A 26 9.08 10.88 26.30
C ASP A 26 7.75 10.50 27.01
N ALA A 27 7.39 9.21 27.03
CA ALA A 27 6.11 8.71 27.53
C ALA A 27 4.87 9.31 26.85
N SER A 28 5.04 9.91 25.67
CA SER A 28 3.94 10.41 24.83
C SER A 28 3.50 9.39 23.77
N ASN A 29 2.56 9.79 22.92
CA ASN A 29 2.12 9.05 21.75
C ASN A 29 2.19 9.95 20.49
N LYS A 30 1.74 9.43 19.34
CA LYS A 30 1.68 10.16 18.07
C LYS A 30 0.50 9.65 17.23
N PRO A 31 -0.76 9.80 17.72
CA PRO A 31 -1.92 9.19 17.10
C PRO A 31 -2.08 9.61 15.63
N SER A 32 -2.49 8.67 14.79
CA SER A 32 -2.86 8.94 13.40
C SER A 32 -4.38 8.93 13.27
N ASN A 33 -4.98 10.10 13.04
CA ASN A 33 -6.44 10.24 12.91
C ASN A 33 -7.01 9.33 11.82
N PHE A 34 -6.38 9.29 10.64
CA PHE A 34 -6.79 8.40 9.56
C PHE A 34 -6.76 6.92 10.00
N CYS A 35 -5.69 6.48 10.68
CA CYS A 35 -5.60 5.09 11.12
C CYS A 35 -6.65 4.76 12.17
N ILE A 36 -6.82 5.61 13.19
CA ILE A 36 -7.67 5.34 14.35
C ILE A 36 -9.16 5.49 14.02
N ASN A 37 -9.54 6.52 13.26
CA ASN A 37 -10.94 6.91 13.10
C ASN A 37 -11.54 6.48 11.75
N GLU A 38 -10.73 6.15 10.75
CA GLU A 38 -11.23 5.81 9.41
C GLU A 38 -10.81 4.39 9.01
N LEU A 39 -9.50 4.11 8.95
CA LEU A 39 -9.01 2.81 8.49
C LEU A 39 -9.35 1.68 9.48
N SER A 40 -9.38 1.96 10.78
CA SER A 40 -9.72 0.98 11.82
C SER A 40 -11.15 0.43 11.68
N GLU A 41 -12.04 1.09 10.94
CA GLU A 41 -13.39 0.57 10.66
C GLU A 41 -13.35 -0.61 9.69
N HIS A 42 -12.27 -0.73 8.91
CA HIS A 42 -12.15 -1.68 7.80
C HIS A 42 -11.01 -2.69 7.97
N VAL A 43 -10.15 -2.52 8.97
CA VAL A 43 -9.02 -3.43 9.26
C VAL A 43 -8.87 -3.67 10.76
N THR A 44 -8.13 -4.72 11.11
CA THR A 44 -7.66 -4.99 12.48
C THR A 44 -6.19 -4.59 12.60
N PHE A 45 -5.83 -3.91 13.68
CA PHE A 45 -4.44 -3.51 13.94
C PHE A 45 -3.76 -4.45 14.92
N LYS A 46 -2.52 -4.84 14.60
CA LYS A 46 -1.56 -5.43 15.53
C LYS A 46 -0.47 -4.42 15.81
N SER A 47 -0.41 -3.92 17.04
CA SER A 47 0.52 -2.86 17.42
C SER A 47 1.90 -3.42 17.77
N PHE A 48 2.94 -2.66 17.43
CA PHE A 48 4.33 -3.00 17.72
C PHE A 48 5.09 -1.78 18.21
N CYS A 49 5.78 -1.91 19.33
CA CYS A 49 6.83 -0.97 19.75
C CYS A 49 8.17 -1.72 19.82
N PRO A 50 9.04 -1.61 18.80
CA PRO A 50 10.28 -2.37 18.78
C PRO A 50 11.22 -1.99 19.92
N GLU A 51 11.26 -0.70 20.30
CA GLU A 51 12.10 -0.19 21.38
C GLU A 51 11.73 -0.79 22.75
N VAL A 52 10.43 -0.85 23.07
CA VAL A 52 9.94 -1.48 24.30
C VAL A 52 10.13 -2.99 24.25
N ALA A 53 9.90 -3.61 23.08
CA ALA A 53 10.03 -5.06 22.91
C ALA A 53 11.46 -5.58 23.10
N ILE A 54 12.47 -4.74 22.86
CA ILE A 54 13.87 -5.07 23.15
C ILE A 54 14.31 -4.68 24.56
N GLY A 55 13.38 -4.22 25.41
CA GLY A 55 13.62 -3.94 26.82
C GLY A 55 13.97 -2.48 27.17
N LEU A 56 13.84 -1.52 26.23
CA LEU A 56 14.02 -0.12 26.59
C LEU A 56 12.85 0.41 27.42
N PRO A 57 13.09 1.21 28.48
CA PRO A 57 12.03 1.70 29.35
C PRO A 57 11.17 2.79 28.71
N ILE A 58 10.12 3.18 29.43
CA ILE A 58 9.30 4.38 29.16
C ILE A 58 9.28 5.22 30.45
N PRO A 59 9.81 6.46 30.45
CA PRO A 59 10.58 7.10 29.38
C PRO A 59 11.99 6.49 29.21
N ARG A 60 12.69 6.88 28.14
CA ARG A 60 14.08 6.46 27.83
C ARG A 60 14.86 7.58 27.14
N PRO A 61 16.20 7.57 27.20
CA PRO A 61 17.04 8.45 26.38
C PRO A 61 16.75 8.27 24.88
N THR A 62 16.96 9.34 24.11
CA THR A 62 16.80 9.28 22.65
C THR A 62 17.88 8.40 22.03
N ILE A 63 17.49 7.72 20.95
CA ILE A 63 18.38 6.99 20.06
C ILE A 63 18.32 7.64 18.67
N ARG A 64 19.35 7.44 17.85
CA ARG A 64 19.45 7.97 16.48
C ARG A 64 20.23 7.00 15.60
N LEU A 65 20.08 7.16 14.28
CA LEU A 65 20.93 6.46 13.32
C LEU A 65 22.30 7.14 13.27
N ILE A 66 23.36 6.40 13.54
CA ILE A 66 24.75 6.87 13.48
C ILE A 66 25.48 6.06 12.41
N ASN A 67 26.00 6.74 11.39
CA ASN A 67 26.90 6.13 10.42
C ASN A 67 28.32 6.14 11.00
N LYS A 68 28.89 4.94 11.14
CA LYS A 68 30.28 4.69 11.50
C LYS A 68 30.85 3.70 10.47
N ASP A 69 31.87 4.12 9.73
CA ASP A 69 32.55 3.29 8.72
C ASP A 69 31.57 2.62 7.72
N ASP A 70 30.62 3.41 7.20
CA ASP A 70 29.53 2.99 6.30
C ASP A 70 28.54 1.97 6.89
N ILE A 71 28.60 1.74 8.20
CA ILE A 71 27.67 0.90 8.95
C ILE A 71 26.72 1.79 9.75
N ILE A 72 25.41 1.62 9.54
CA ILE A 72 24.36 2.32 10.29
C ILE A 72 24.09 1.60 11.61
N ARG A 73 24.41 2.26 12.71
CA ARG A 73 24.09 1.85 14.08
C ARG A 73 22.90 2.63 14.64
N VAL A 74 22.18 2.04 15.57
CA VAL A 74 21.10 2.67 16.34
C VAL A 74 21.56 2.77 17.79
N ALA A 75 21.94 3.96 18.21
CA ALA A 75 22.51 4.20 19.54
C ALA A 75 22.11 5.59 20.05
N ARG A 76 22.47 5.91 21.30
CA ARG A 76 22.31 7.26 21.86
C ARG A 76 23.23 8.27 21.15
N PRO A 77 23.01 9.60 21.32
CA PRO A 77 23.83 10.59 20.66
C PRO A 77 25.34 10.49 20.92
N ASP A 78 25.74 10.06 22.11
CA ASP A 78 27.14 9.84 22.50
C ASP A 78 27.71 8.49 21.99
N GLY A 79 26.93 7.70 21.26
CA GLY A 79 27.30 6.37 20.77
C GLY A 79 27.10 5.24 21.79
N SER A 80 26.71 5.54 23.03
CA SER A 80 26.44 4.52 24.04
C SER A 80 25.08 3.84 23.83
N GLY A 81 24.89 2.65 24.42
CA GLY A 81 23.62 1.93 24.36
C GLY A 81 23.22 1.54 22.93
N ASP A 82 24.15 0.98 22.17
CA ASP A 82 23.90 0.44 20.83
C ASP A 82 22.86 -0.69 20.91
N VAL A 83 21.73 -0.50 20.22
CA VAL A 83 20.60 -1.44 20.17
C VAL A 83 20.35 -1.96 18.76
N THR A 84 21.32 -1.79 17.84
CA THR A 84 21.19 -2.14 16.42
C THR A 84 20.76 -3.59 16.23
N ASP A 85 21.51 -4.52 16.83
CA ASP A 85 21.29 -5.96 16.66
C ASP A 85 20.02 -6.42 17.34
N ALA A 86 19.68 -5.87 18.51
CA ALA A 86 18.45 -6.18 19.21
C ALA A 86 17.21 -5.76 18.40
N LEU A 87 17.22 -4.55 17.83
CA LEU A 87 16.16 -4.06 16.95
C LEU A 87 16.04 -4.90 15.67
N ALA A 88 17.17 -5.25 15.05
CA ALA A 88 17.19 -6.09 13.86
C ALA A 88 16.68 -7.52 14.15
N ALA A 89 17.12 -8.12 15.25
CA ALA A 89 16.65 -9.44 15.68
C ALA A 89 15.14 -9.45 15.94
N TYR A 90 14.62 -8.41 16.61
CA TYR A 90 13.18 -8.26 16.82
C TYR A 90 12.43 -8.03 15.49
N GLY A 91 12.98 -7.23 14.57
CA GLY A 91 12.45 -7.04 13.22
C GLY A 91 12.32 -8.35 12.46
N LYS A 92 13.37 -9.18 12.45
CA LYS A 92 13.35 -10.52 11.84
C LYS A 92 12.32 -11.44 12.49
N LYS A 93 12.20 -11.40 13.82
CA LYS A 93 11.18 -12.18 14.55
C LYS A 93 9.77 -11.77 14.12
N VAL A 94 9.48 -10.47 14.10
CA VAL A 94 8.16 -9.96 13.71
C VAL A 94 7.90 -10.22 12.23
N ALA A 95 8.90 -10.09 11.36
CA ALA A 95 8.76 -10.39 9.92
C ALA A 95 8.26 -11.82 9.68
N LYS A 96 8.81 -12.81 10.39
CA LYS A 96 8.34 -14.21 10.32
C LYS A 96 6.92 -14.38 10.87
N LEU A 97 6.57 -13.66 11.93
CA LEU A 97 5.20 -13.67 12.49
C LEU A 97 4.19 -12.87 11.64
N SER A 98 4.66 -12.17 10.61
CA SER A 98 3.87 -11.24 9.79
C SER A 98 3.34 -11.87 8.50
N GLU A 99 3.45 -13.19 8.31
CA GLU A 99 2.91 -13.88 7.13
C GLU A 99 1.41 -13.62 6.89
N ASN A 100 0.66 -13.33 7.96
CA ASN A 100 -0.76 -13.01 7.91
C ASN A 100 -1.06 -11.50 7.87
N LEU A 101 -0.05 -10.63 7.82
CA LEU A 101 -0.27 -9.19 7.66
C LEU A 101 -0.57 -8.86 6.21
N SER A 102 -1.51 -7.93 6.00
CA SER A 102 -1.83 -7.39 4.68
C SER A 102 -1.20 -6.00 4.43
N GLY A 103 -0.50 -5.47 5.42
CA GLY A 103 0.30 -4.24 5.32
C GLY A 103 0.92 -3.83 6.65
N PHE A 104 1.76 -2.79 6.62
CA PHE A 104 2.41 -2.23 7.81
C PHE A 104 2.43 -0.69 7.78
N ILE A 105 2.08 -0.06 8.89
CA ILE A 105 2.13 1.41 9.06
C ILE A 105 3.20 1.78 10.10
N PHE A 106 4.24 2.43 9.63
CA PHE A 106 5.39 2.83 10.43
C PHE A 106 5.25 4.25 10.99
N CYS A 107 5.81 4.49 12.17
CA CYS A 107 5.96 5.84 12.71
C CYS A 107 7.13 6.56 12.02
N ALA A 108 6.81 7.61 11.26
CA ALA A 108 7.78 8.39 10.52
C ALA A 108 8.90 8.98 11.39
N LYS A 109 10.11 9.02 10.84
CA LYS A 109 11.33 9.60 11.45
C LYS A 109 11.86 8.85 12.69
N SER A 110 11.29 7.70 13.05
CA SER A 110 11.82 6.88 14.14
C SER A 110 13.10 6.15 13.68
N PRO A 111 14.17 6.11 14.48
CA PRO A 111 15.37 5.31 14.19
C PRO A 111 15.12 3.80 14.27
N SER A 112 13.98 3.37 14.81
CA SER A 112 13.57 1.97 14.83
C SER A 112 12.55 1.68 13.73
N CYS A 113 11.48 2.48 13.67
CA CYS A 113 10.33 2.21 12.78
C CYS A 113 10.35 2.99 11.46
N GLY A 114 11.11 4.07 11.30
CA GLY A 114 11.01 4.90 10.10
C GLY A 114 11.38 4.11 8.84
N MET A 115 10.52 4.11 7.84
CA MET A 115 10.69 3.33 6.61
C MET A 115 11.59 4.04 5.59
N GLU A 116 11.65 5.37 5.63
CA GLU A 116 12.47 6.17 4.74
C GLU A 116 12.79 7.52 5.37
N ARG A 117 13.82 8.19 4.82
CA ARG A 117 14.20 9.55 5.16
C ARG A 117 14.41 9.80 6.67
N VAL A 118 14.87 8.79 7.38
CA VAL A 118 15.30 8.92 8.78
C VAL A 118 16.63 9.67 8.80
N LYS A 119 16.76 10.64 9.71
CA LYS A 119 17.99 11.41 9.86
C LYS A 119 19.12 10.49 10.32
N VAL A 120 20.23 10.54 9.58
CA VAL A 120 21.48 9.86 9.92
C VAL A 120 22.48 10.90 10.41
N TYR A 121 23.29 10.54 11.39
CA TYR A 121 24.34 11.39 11.95
C TYR A 121 25.68 10.69 11.78
N ASN A 122 26.78 11.45 11.64
CA ASN A 122 28.12 10.87 11.78
C ASN A 122 28.52 10.76 13.27
N GLU A 123 29.66 10.14 13.55
CA GLU A 123 30.19 10.00 14.92
C GLU A 123 30.41 11.34 15.63
N LYS A 124 30.74 12.41 14.87
CA LYS A 124 30.91 13.77 15.39
C LYS A 124 29.57 14.47 15.72
N GLY A 125 28.44 13.80 15.45
CA GLY A 125 27.10 14.33 15.70
C GLY A 125 26.56 15.26 14.61
N ASN A 126 27.26 15.44 13.49
CA ASN A 126 26.78 16.22 12.36
C ASN A 126 25.71 15.44 11.61
N SER A 127 24.65 16.12 11.16
CA SER A 127 23.62 15.50 10.34
C SER A 127 24.17 15.18 8.95
N LEU A 128 23.94 13.96 8.50
CA LEU A 128 24.16 13.51 7.14
C LEU A 128 22.85 13.60 6.35
N LYS A 129 22.87 13.08 5.12
CA LYS A 129 21.68 12.92 4.31
C LYS A 129 20.61 12.12 5.08
N SER A 130 19.37 12.57 4.99
CA SER A 130 18.23 11.88 5.59
C SER A 130 17.71 10.85 4.60
N ASP A 131 18.44 9.76 4.42
CA ASP A 131 18.08 8.59 3.62
C ASP A 131 18.14 7.28 4.43
N GLY A 132 18.28 7.39 5.76
CA GLY A 132 18.26 6.25 6.66
C GLY A 132 16.91 5.55 6.72
N VAL A 133 16.96 4.27 7.11
CA VAL A 133 15.82 3.41 7.40
C VAL A 133 16.03 2.85 8.81
N GLY A 134 14.97 2.84 9.61
CA GLY A 134 15.01 2.33 10.97
C GLY A 134 15.29 0.82 10.98
N ALA A 135 16.06 0.38 11.98
CA ALA A 135 16.56 -1.00 12.03
C ALA A 135 15.44 -2.05 12.02
N PHE A 136 14.32 -1.79 12.70
CA PHE A 136 13.17 -2.71 12.70
C PHE A 136 12.44 -2.69 11.35
N ALA A 137 12.15 -1.51 10.81
CA ALA A 137 11.42 -1.37 9.54
C ALA A 137 12.17 -1.99 8.36
N ARG A 138 13.50 -1.84 8.33
CA ARG A 138 14.37 -2.46 7.33
C ARG A 138 14.17 -3.97 7.25
N GLU A 139 14.16 -4.67 8.39
CA GLU A 139 14.01 -6.12 8.42
C GLU A 139 12.60 -6.56 7.99
N ILE A 140 11.55 -5.85 8.41
CA ILE A 140 10.17 -6.14 7.97
C ILE A 140 10.05 -6.03 6.45
N MET A 141 10.55 -4.93 5.88
CA MET A 141 10.45 -4.65 4.44
C MET A 141 11.33 -5.58 3.60
N ALA A 142 12.53 -5.92 4.08
CA ALA A 142 13.43 -6.83 3.39
C ALA A 142 12.87 -8.26 3.34
N ALA A 143 12.29 -8.74 4.45
CA ALA A 143 11.71 -10.08 4.52
C ALA A 143 10.35 -10.18 3.79
N ASN A 144 9.63 -9.08 3.64
CA ASN A 144 8.29 -9.07 3.03
C ASN A 144 8.19 -8.02 1.91
N PRO A 145 8.88 -8.20 0.77
CA PRO A 145 8.95 -7.20 -0.30
C PRO A 145 7.59 -6.91 -0.96
N LEU A 146 6.64 -7.83 -0.87
CA LEU A 146 5.28 -7.68 -1.40
C LEU A 146 4.34 -6.94 -0.43
N LEU A 147 4.69 -6.85 0.85
CA LEU A 147 3.84 -6.28 1.89
C LEU A 147 3.69 -4.76 1.68
N PRO A 148 2.46 -4.24 1.53
CA PRO A 148 2.24 -2.80 1.50
C PRO A 148 2.74 -2.15 2.79
N CYS A 149 3.77 -1.32 2.70
CA CYS A 149 4.31 -0.54 3.81
C CYS A 149 4.16 0.95 3.54
N GLU A 150 3.84 1.72 4.58
CA GLU A 150 3.74 3.19 4.50
C GLU A 150 4.01 3.84 5.87
N GLU A 151 4.25 5.15 5.89
CA GLU A 151 4.43 5.93 7.13
C GLU A 151 3.27 6.87 7.43
N ASN A 152 2.97 7.07 8.72
CA ASN A 152 1.87 7.95 9.14
C ASN A 152 1.98 9.39 8.60
N GLY A 153 3.19 9.93 8.44
CA GLY A 153 3.39 11.26 7.86
C GLY A 153 3.08 11.33 6.37
N ARG A 154 3.38 10.25 5.62
CA ARG A 154 3.15 10.15 4.18
C ARG A 154 1.68 9.90 3.86
N LEU A 155 0.97 9.19 4.74
CA LEU A 155 -0.48 9.00 4.65
C LEU A 155 -1.29 10.30 4.78
N ASN A 156 -0.67 11.45 5.08
CA ASN A 156 -1.36 12.74 4.99
C ASN A 156 -1.56 13.20 3.53
N ASP A 157 -0.76 12.69 2.58
CA ASP A 157 -0.99 12.90 1.16
C ASP A 157 -2.11 11.97 0.66
N ALA A 158 -3.14 12.55 0.05
CA ALA A 158 -4.34 11.81 -0.36
C ALA A 158 -4.05 10.72 -1.41
N LYS A 159 -3.10 10.94 -2.33
CA LYS A 159 -2.76 9.99 -3.39
C LYS A 159 -1.94 8.83 -2.84
N ILE A 160 -0.99 9.11 -1.94
CA ILE A 160 -0.24 8.06 -1.23
C ILE A 160 -1.20 7.22 -0.38
N ARG A 161 -2.11 7.87 0.36
CA ARG A 161 -3.12 7.20 1.18
C ARG A 161 -4.02 6.28 0.35
N GLU A 162 -4.59 6.78 -0.74
CA GLU A 162 -5.43 5.98 -1.64
C GLU A 162 -4.67 4.78 -2.20
N ASN A 163 -3.45 5.00 -2.69
CA ASN A 163 -2.64 3.95 -3.27
C ASN A 163 -2.25 2.87 -2.24
N PHE A 164 -1.87 3.28 -1.03
CA PHE A 164 -1.54 2.36 0.06
C PHE A 164 -2.74 1.48 0.42
N VAL A 165 -3.92 2.07 0.60
CA VAL A 165 -5.14 1.33 0.89
C VAL A 165 -5.48 0.38 -0.25
N ALA A 166 -5.46 0.83 -1.51
CA ALA A 166 -5.72 -0.04 -2.66
C ALA A 166 -4.76 -1.25 -2.70
N ARG A 167 -3.48 -1.05 -2.36
CA ARG A 167 -2.50 -2.14 -2.26
C ARG A 167 -2.79 -3.12 -1.12
N ILE A 168 -3.26 -2.66 0.04
CA ILE A 168 -3.68 -3.54 1.14
C ILE A 168 -4.79 -4.49 0.69
N PHE A 169 -5.85 -3.93 0.10
CA PHE A 169 -6.99 -4.74 -0.36
C PHE A 169 -6.59 -5.68 -1.50
N ALA A 170 -5.72 -5.23 -2.41
CA ALA A 170 -5.17 -6.09 -3.47
C ALA A 170 -4.36 -7.26 -2.90
N TYR A 171 -3.48 -6.97 -1.95
CA TYR A 171 -2.63 -7.99 -1.35
C TYR A 171 -3.44 -8.97 -0.48
N LYS A 172 -4.44 -8.49 0.25
CA LYS A 172 -5.36 -9.38 0.97
C LYS A 172 -6.14 -10.29 0.04
N HIS A 173 -6.66 -9.77 -1.07
CA HIS A 173 -7.36 -10.59 -2.04
C HIS A 173 -6.42 -11.65 -2.65
N TRP A 174 -5.15 -11.31 -2.88
CA TRP A 174 -4.14 -12.30 -3.25
C TRP A 174 -3.92 -13.37 -2.16
N GLN A 175 -3.79 -12.97 -0.90
CA GLN A 175 -3.65 -13.90 0.23
C GLN A 175 -4.84 -14.87 0.31
N ASN A 176 -6.07 -14.38 0.10
CA ASN A 176 -7.27 -15.21 0.07
C ASN A 176 -7.27 -16.18 -1.15
N LEU A 177 -6.78 -15.73 -2.31
CA LEU A 177 -6.62 -16.59 -3.48
C LEU A 177 -5.71 -17.77 -3.19
N VAL A 178 -4.53 -17.49 -2.62
CA VAL A 178 -3.53 -18.51 -2.25
C VAL A 178 -4.10 -19.46 -1.20
N ALA A 179 -4.72 -18.93 -0.14
CA ALA A 179 -5.33 -19.74 0.92
C ALA A 179 -6.46 -20.66 0.41
N SER A 180 -7.19 -20.23 -0.61
CA SER A 180 -8.24 -21.04 -1.24
C SER A 180 -7.70 -22.14 -2.18
N GLY A 181 -6.39 -22.23 -2.37
CA GLY A 181 -5.72 -23.10 -3.34
C GLY A 181 -5.62 -22.45 -4.72
N LEU A 182 -4.40 -22.41 -5.25
CA LEU A 182 -4.09 -21.85 -6.57
C LEU A 182 -4.55 -22.77 -7.70
N SER A 183 -4.99 -22.16 -8.81
CA SER A 183 -5.17 -22.82 -10.10
C SER A 183 -4.99 -21.79 -11.22
N HIS A 184 -4.66 -22.23 -12.43
CA HIS A 184 -4.55 -21.32 -13.58
C HIS A 184 -5.84 -20.52 -13.80
N HIS A 185 -7.01 -21.15 -13.66
CA HIS A 185 -8.30 -20.45 -13.77
C HIS A 185 -8.42 -19.31 -12.75
N LYS A 186 -8.15 -19.59 -11.46
CA LYS A 186 -8.18 -18.58 -10.40
C LYS A 186 -7.19 -17.44 -10.63
N LEU A 187 -5.98 -17.75 -11.12
CA LEU A 187 -4.97 -16.75 -11.44
C LEU A 187 -5.40 -15.85 -12.62
N MET A 188 -5.99 -16.43 -13.66
CA MET A 188 -6.56 -15.67 -14.79
C MET A 188 -7.72 -14.79 -14.33
N THR A 189 -8.63 -15.34 -13.52
CA THR A 189 -9.75 -14.58 -12.97
C THR A 189 -9.25 -13.40 -12.14
N PHE A 190 -8.29 -13.62 -11.25
CA PHE A 190 -7.68 -12.55 -10.46
C PHE A 190 -7.08 -11.47 -11.38
N HIS A 191 -6.28 -11.83 -12.38
CA HIS A 191 -5.73 -10.85 -13.31
C HIS A 191 -6.80 -10.09 -14.08
N SER A 192 -7.85 -10.78 -14.53
CA SER A 192 -8.96 -10.13 -15.23
C SER A 192 -9.60 -9.04 -14.37
N GLN A 193 -9.70 -9.23 -13.05
CA GLN A 193 -10.27 -8.29 -12.09
C GLN A 193 -9.35 -7.07 -11.82
N TYR A 194 -8.02 -7.24 -11.89
CA TYR A 194 -7.04 -6.17 -11.68
C TYR A 194 -6.54 -5.50 -12.95
N LYS A 195 -6.94 -5.97 -14.13
CA LYS A 195 -6.45 -5.50 -15.43
C LYS A 195 -6.44 -3.97 -15.55
N TYR A 196 -7.56 -3.30 -15.28
CA TYR A 196 -7.61 -1.83 -15.37
C TYR A 196 -6.90 -1.12 -14.22
N THR A 197 -6.81 -1.76 -13.04
CA THR A 197 -6.01 -1.26 -11.93
C THR A 197 -4.54 -1.18 -12.36
N VAL A 198 -3.95 -2.29 -12.82
CA VAL A 198 -2.56 -2.31 -13.27
C VAL A 198 -2.35 -1.33 -14.41
N MET A 199 -3.25 -1.28 -15.39
CA MET A 199 -3.15 -0.34 -16.51
C MET A 199 -3.08 1.14 -16.06
N SER A 200 -3.83 1.52 -15.02
CA SER A 200 -3.76 2.89 -14.48
C SER A 200 -2.44 3.21 -13.76
N HIS A 201 -1.73 2.19 -13.27
CA HIS A 201 -0.46 2.36 -12.56
C HIS A 201 0.74 2.21 -13.50
N ASP A 202 0.75 1.18 -14.34
CA ASP A 202 1.85 0.83 -15.25
C ASP A 202 1.36 0.02 -16.48
N LEU A 203 1.39 0.66 -17.65
CA LEU A 203 0.98 0.05 -18.92
C LEU A 203 1.97 -1.04 -19.40
N ILE A 204 3.26 -0.91 -19.06
CA ILE A 204 4.29 -1.89 -19.42
C ILE A 204 4.07 -3.15 -18.59
N ALA A 205 3.89 -2.99 -17.27
CA ALA A 205 3.60 -4.12 -16.40
C ALA A 205 2.27 -4.79 -16.77
N TYR A 206 1.23 -4.03 -17.12
CA TYR A 206 -0.03 -4.57 -17.62
C TYR A 206 0.17 -5.56 -18.78
N LYS A 207 0.95 -5.18 -19.80
CA LYS A 207 1.23 -6.06 -20.95
C LYS A 207 2.05 -7.29 -20.55
N LYS A 208 3.12 -7.07 -19.77
CA LYS A 208 4.02 -8.15 -19.31
C LYS A 208 3.30 -9.19 -18.47
N LEU A 209 2.46 -8.76 -17.53
CA LEU A 209 1.69 -9.67 -16.67
C LEU A 209 0.66 -10.46 -17.47
N GLY A 210 0.01 -9.85 -18.47
CA GLY A 210 -0.88 -10.58 -19.37
C GLY A 210 -0.16 -11.65 -20.19
N GLN A 211 1.06 -11.35 -20.67
CA GLN A 211 1.89 -12.31 -21.40
C GLN A 211 2.40 -13.45 -20.50
N LEU A 212 2.88 -13.12 -19.30
CA LEU A 212 3.34 -14.12 -18.30
C LEU A 212 2.26 -15.17 -18.03
N LEU A 213 1.00 -14.72 -17.96
CA LEU A 213 -0.14 -15.57 -17.67
C LEU A 213 -0.66 -16.38 -18.87
N ALA A 214 -0.29 -16.00 -20.09
CA ALA A 214 -0.60 -16.76 -21.30
C ALA A 214 0.47 -17.84 -21.60
N ASP A 215 1.63 -17.76 -20.94
CA ASP A 215 2.70 -18.74 -21.07
C ASP A 215 2.40 -19.99 -20.22
N ASN A 216 2.30 -21.14 -20.88
CA ASN A 216 2.03 -22.43 -20.24
C ASN A 216 3.31 -23.21 -19.89
N ALA A 217 4.49 -22.64 -20.13
CA ALA A 217 5.77 -23.32 -19.89
C ALA A 217 6.20 -23.32 -18.41
N LEU A 218 5.70 -22.38 -17.59
CA LEU A 218 6.08 -22.25 -16.19
C LEU A 218 5.18 -23.09 -15.27
N PRO A 219 5.75 -23.72 -14.22
CA PRO A 219 4.96 -24.28 -13.12
C PRO A 219 4.05 -23.22 -12.49
N LEU A 220 2.85 -23.63 -12.08
CA LEU A 220 1.82 -22.72 -11.54
C LEU A 220 2.32 -21.88 -10.36
N GLU A 221 3.06 -22.49 -9.43
CA GLU A 221 3.59 -21.82 -8.24
C GLU A 221 4.60 -20.73 -8.62
N GLN A 222 5.48 -21.02 -9.57
CA GLN A 222 6.47 -20.07 -10.06
C GLN A 222 5.78 -18.93 -10.82
N GLN A 223 4.84 -19.25 -11.72
CA GLN A 223 4.06 -18.27 -12.46
C GLN A 223 3.28 -17.34 -11.52
N ALA A 224 2.68 -17.89 -10.46
CA ALA A 224 1.96 -17.14 -9.43
C ALA A 224 2.89 -16.18 -8.66
N GLN A 225 4.09 -16.63 -8.27
CA GLN A 225 5.08 -15.80 -7.56
C GLN A 225 5.60 -14.64 -8.43
N GLU A 226 5.96 -14.92 -9.68
CA GLU A 226 6.39 -13.90 -10.63
C GLU A 226 5.27 -12.89 -10.91
N TYR A 227 4.03 -13.39 -11.05
CA TYR A 227 2.86 -12.56 -11.28
C TYR A 227 2.60 -11.59 -10.13
N ILE A 228 2.52 -12.07 -8.89
CA ILE A 228 2.21 -11.19 -7.75
C ILE A 228 3.35 -10.19 -7.48
N SER A 229 4.60 -10.60 -7.71
CA SER A 229 5.76 -9.70 -7.61
C SER A 229 5.65 -8.55 -8.61
N GLY A 230 5.34 -8.85 -9.88
CA GLY A 230 5.14 -7.84 -10.91
C GLY A 230 3.91 -6.97 -10.65
N LEU A 231 2.81 -7.55 -10.16
CA LEU A 231 1.59 -6.81 -9.80
C LEU A 231 1.86 -5.80 -8.68
N MET A 232 2.38 -6.25 -7.54
CA MET A 232 2.60 -5.40 -6.37
C MET A 232 3.65 -4.31 -6.65
N SER A 233 4.65 -4.63 -7.48
CA SER A 233 5.61 -3.65 -7.98
C SER A 233 4.95 -2.57 -8.84
N ALA A 234 4.08 -2.97 -9.77
CA ALA A 234 3.32 -2.03 -10.59
C ALA A 234 2.41 -1.13 -9.75
N LEU A 235 1.67 -1.71 -8.79
CA LEU A 235 0.75 -0.97 -7.93
C LEU A 235 1.46 -0.01 -6.96
N LYS A 236 2.76 -0.18 -6.70
CA LYS A 236 3.56 0.77 -5.90
C LYS A 236 3.76 2.11 -6.61
N VAL A 237 3.66 2.14 -7.94
CA VAL A 237 3.74 3.37 -8.73
C VAL A 237 2.41 4.11 -8.63
N ILE A 238 2.40 5.33 -8.10
CA ILE A 238 1.16 6.13 -8.00
C ILE A 238 0.65 6.46 -9.41
N ALA A 239 -0.62 6.13 -9.67
CA ALA A 239 -1.28 6.40 -10.93
C ALA A 239 -1.42 7.91 -11.17
N THR A 240 -1.08 8.36 -12.37
CA THR A 240 -1.23 9.76 -12.76
C THR A 240 -2.60 10.01 -13.35
N ARG A 241 -3.09 11.26 -13.31
CA ARG A 241 -4.33 11.67 -13.97
C ARG A 241 -4.38 11.24 -15.43
N LYS A 242 -3.26 11.36 -16.16
CA LYS A 242 -3.13 10.89 -17.56
C LYS A 242 -3.37 9.39 -17.70
N LYS A 243 -2.79 8.56 -16.82
CA LYS A 243 -2.96 7.09 -16.88
C LYS A 243 -4.37 6.66 -16.48
N HIS A 244 -4.96 7.30 -15.47
CA HIS A 244 -6.37 7.11 -15.12
C HIS A 244 -7.30 7.50 -16.28
N ALA A 245 -7.11 8.68 -16.89
CA ALA A 245 -7.90 9.12 -18.02
C ALA A 245 -7.83 8.14 -19.20
N ASN A 246 -6.62 7.66 -19.52
CA ASN A 246 -6.45 6.60 -20.53
C ASN A 246 -7.27 5.35 -20.17
N THR A 247 -7.15 4.87 -18.94
CA THR A 247 -7.89 3.70 -18.43
C THR A 247 -9.41 3.90 -18.53
N LEU A 248 -9.91 5.08 -18.15
CA LEU A 248 -11.32 5.44 -18.24
C LEU A 248 -11.82 5.47 -19.70
N SER A 249 -11.02 6.00 -20.64
CA SER A 249 -11.35 5.98 -22.07
C SER A 249 -11.43 4.55 -22.62
N HIS A 250 -10.56 3.65 -22.16
CA HIS A 250 -10.67 2.22 -22.51
C HIS A 250 -11.95 1.59 -21.97
N ILE A 251 -12.36 1.94 -20.75
CA ILE A 251 -13.63 1.46 -20.16
C ILE A 251 -14.85 2.04 -20.90
N GLN A 252 -14.81 3.33 -21.27
CA GLN A 252 -15.84 3.99 -22.06
C GLN A 252 -16.11 3.25 -23.38
N GLY A 253 -15.07 2.70 -24.02
CA GLY A 253 -15.19 1.96 -25.27
C GLY A 253 -16.19 0.79 -25.22
N TYR A 254 -16.40 0.18 -24.05
CA TYR A 254 -17.38 -0.91 -23.88
C TYR A 254 -18.83 -0.45 -24.04
N PHE A 255 -19.09 0.84 -23.85
CA PHE A 255 -20.43 1.43 -23.96
C PHE A 255 -20.65 2.11 -25.32
N SER A 256 -19.66 2.09 -26.22
CA SER A 256 -19.72 2.79 -27.52
C SER A 256 -20.97 2.49 -28.34
N LYS A 257 -21.46 1.24 -28.35
CA LYS A 257 -22.67 0.84 -29.07
C LYS A 257 -23.99 1.19 -28.36
N HIS A 258 -23.93 1.59 -27.08
CA HIS A 258 -25.10 1.83 -26.24
C HIS A 258 -25.33 3.32 -25.95
N LEU A 259 -24.26 4.13 -25.94
CA LEU A 259 -24.35 5.55 -25.66
C LEU A 259 -24.69 6.36 -26.91
N GLN A 260 -25.67 7.26 -26.78
CA GLN A 260 -25.95 8.32 -27.73
C GLN A 260 -24.76 9.28 -27.85
N ALA A 261 -24.73 10.07 -28.93
CA ALA A 261 -23.65 11.01 -29.18
C ALA A 261 -23.43 12.01 -28.02
N LYS A 262 -24.52 12.50 -27.42
CA LYS A 262 -24.47 13.44 -26.28
C LYS A 262 -23.93 12.79 -25.01
N GLU A 263 -24.41 11.59 -24.65
CA GLU A 263 -23.94 10.82 -23.48
C GLU A 263 -22.46 10.45 -23.60
N ARG A 264 -22.03 10.06 -24.81
CA ARG A 264 -20.61 9.76 -25.09
C ARG A 264 -19.75 11.02 -24.94
N ALA A 265 -20.21 12.16 -25.47
CA ALA A 265 -19.50 13.43 -25.37
C ALA A 265 -19.38 13.89 -23.90
N GLU A 266 -20.44 13.76 -23.11
CA GLU A 266 -20.43 14.07 -21.68
C GLU A 266 -19.37 13.24 -20.93
N LEU A 267 -19.35 11.92 -21.12
CA LEU A 267 -18.36 11.06 -20.47
C LEU A 267 -16.92 11.41 -20.92
N CYS A 268 -16.71 11.68 -22.22
CA CYS A 268 -15.42 12.17 -22.71
C CYS A 268 -15.00 13.47 -22.02
N GLN A 269 -15.93 14.41 -21.87
CA GLN A 269 -15.68 15.70 -21.23
C GLN A 269 -15.29 15.53 -19.74
N GLN A 270 -16.00 14.68 -18.99
CA GLN A 270 -15.66 14.39 -17.59
C GLN A 270 -14.28 13.72 -17.48
N ILE A 271 -13.93 12.81 -18.38
CA ILE A 271 -12.60 12.20 -18.41
C ILE A 271 -11.51 13.25 -18.71
N SER A 272 -11.75 14.19 -19.64
CA SER A 272 -10.80 15.28 -19.94
C SER A 272 -10.65 16.25 -18.76
N ALA A 273 -11.78 16.67 -18.17
CA ALA A 273 -11.78 17.56 -17.02
C ALA A 273 -11.02 16.94 -15.84
N TYR A 274 -11.19 15.64 -15.57
CA TYR A 274 -10.37 14.95 -14.57
C TYR A 274 -8.88 14.91 -14.95
N ARG A 275 -8.56 14.63 -16.22
CA ARG A 275 -7.18 14.61 -16.72
C ARG A 275 -6.47 15.94 -16.48
N GLU A 276 -7.18 17.04 -16.72
CA GLU A 276 -6.72 18.43 -16.52
C GLU A 276 -6.74 18.85 -15.04
N GLY A 277 -7.43 18.10 -14.18
CA GLY A 277 -7.50 18.35 -12.74
C GLY A 277 -8.60 19.31 -12.32
N LEU A 278 -9.60 19.53 -13.17
CA LEU A 278 -10.75 20.40 -12.91
C LEU A 278 -11.79 19.75 -12.00
N ILE A 279 -11.84 18.41 -11.99
CA ILE A 279 -12.78 17.61 -11.20
C ILE A 279 -12.08 16.38 -10.60
N PRO A 280 -12.59 15.79 -9.51
CA PRO A 280 -12.01 14.60 -8.90
C PRO A 280 -12.30 13.32 -9.71
N LEU A 281 -11.50 12.28 -9.47
CA LEU A 281 -11.63 10.97 -10.16
C LEU A 281 -13.03 10.35 -10.02
N ILE A 282 -13.71 10.62 -8.89
CA ILE A 282 -15.05 10.06 -8.65
C ILE A 282 -16.09 10.50 -9.70
N ALA A 283 -15.98 11.70 -10.29
CA ALA A 283 -16.96 12.20 -11.24
C ALA A 283 -17.10 11.32 -12.50
N PRO A 284 -16.02 11.04 -13.27
CA PRO A 284 -16.11 10.11 -14.40
C PRO A 284 -16.40 8.66 -13.96
N LEU A 285 -15.96 8.23 -12.75
CA LEU A 285 -16.28 6.90 -12.23
C LEU A 285 -17.78 6.74 -11.96
N THR A 286 -18.47 7.75 -11.45
CA THR A 286 -19.91 7.73 -11.19
C THR A 286 -20.69 7.55 -12.49
N LEU A 287 -20.33 8.26 -13.56
CA LEU A 287 -20.96 8.06 -14.88
C LEU A 287 -20.71 6.65 -15.43
N ILE A 288 -19.49 6.13 -15.31
CA ILE A 288 -19.19 4.74 -15.72
C ILE A 288 -20.03 3.74 -14.91
N LYS A 289 -20.16 3.93 -13.59
CA LYS A 289 -21.00 3.08 -12.74
C LYS A 289 -22.48 3.18 -13.14
N HIS A 290 -22.97 4.38 -13.45
CA HIS A 290 -24.33 4.59 -13.96
C HIS A 290 -24.57 3.82 -15.27
N TYR A 291 -23.69 3.97 -16.27
CA TYR A 291 -23.82 3.23 -17.52
C TYR A 291 -23.67 1.71 -17.36
N LEU A 292 -22.88 1.26 -16.38
CA LEU A 292 -22.78 -0.16 -16.06
C LEU A 292 -24.05 -0.70 -15.41
N LEU A 293 -24.81 0.12 -14.65
CA LEU A 293 -26.13 -0.26 -14.14
C LEU A 293 -27.16 -0.39 -15.27
N GLN A 294 -27.15 0.54 -16.23
CA GLN A 294 -28.08 0.52 -17.37
C GLN A 294 -27.74 -0.57 -18.39
N TYR A 295 -26.45 -0.80 -18.61
CA TYR A 295 -25.94 -1.77 -19.58
C TYR A 295 -24.96 -2.74 -18.88
N PRO A 296 -25.49 -3.71 -18.11
CA PRO A 296 -24.67 -4.63 -17.33
C PRO A 296 -23.65 -5.38 -18.19
N LYS A 297 -22.38 -5.31 -17.78
CA LYS A 297 -21.28 -6.05 -18.38
C LYS A 297 -20.51 -6.75 -17.28
N GLN A 298 -20.69 -8.07 -17.17
CA GLN A 298 -20.12 -8.88 -16.09
C GLN A 298 -18.60 -8.69 -15.95
N TYR A 299 -17.90 -8.63 -17.08
CA TYR A 299 -16.46 -8.38 -17.12
C TYR A 299 -16.06 -7.04 -16.47
N LEU A 300 -16.83 -5.96 -16.68
CA LEU A 300 -16.57 -4.64 -16.07
C LEU A 300 -17.03 -4.60 -14.60
N ALA A 301 -18.15 -5.23 -14.28
CA ALA A 301 -18.69 -5.30 -12.91
C ALA A 301 -17.77 -6.01 -11.90
N ASN A 302 -16.82 -6.79 -12.42
CA ASN A 302 -15.79 -7.47 -11.63
C ASN A 302 -14.45 -6.72 -11.60
N GLN A 303 -14.33 -5.55 -12.23
CA GLN A 303 -13.09 -4.76 -12.21
C GLN A 303 -12.90 -4.07 -10.86
N VAL A 304 -11.81 -4.43 -10.18
CA VAL A 304 -11.40 -3.82 -8.91
C VAL A 304 -11.12 -2.33 -9.09
N TYR A 305 -10.72 -1.88 -10.28
CA TYR A 305 -10.51 -0.47 -10.59
C TYR A 305 -11.71 0.42 -10.25
N LEU A 306 -12.96 -0.07 -10.41
CA LEU A 306 -14.16 0.72 -10.16
C LEU A 306 -14.49 0.87 -8.67
N SER A 307 -14.11 -0.13 -7.87
CA SER A 307 -14.34 -0.18 -6.42
C SER A 307 -13.20 -0.95 -5.73
N PRO A 308 -12.01 -0.33 -5.55
CA PRO A 308 -10.80 -1.01 -5.06
C PRO A 308 -10.80 -1.31 -3.56
N TYR A 309 -11.63 -0.61 -2.79
CA TYR A 309 -11.76 -0.67 -1.35
C TYR A 309 -13.16 -0.15 -0.96
N PRO A 310 -13.60 -0.29 0.31
CA PRO A 310 -14.88 0.23 0.78
C PRO A 310 -15.08 1.72 0.52
N GLU A 311 -16.25 2.11 0.00
CA GLU A 311 -16.53 3.51 -0.40
C GLU A 311 -16.54 4.48 0.79
N GLN A 312 -16.80 3.98 2.00
CA GLN A 312 -16.83 4.74 3.27
C GLN A 312 -15.50 5.45 3.56
N LEU A 313 -14.38 4.91 3.06
CA LEU A 313 -13.04 5.51 3.20
C LEU A 313 -12.88 6.81 2.38
N ARG A 314 -13.78 7.10 1.43
CA ARG A 314 -13.86 8.37 0.68
C ARG A 314 -12.54 8.83 0.01
N LEU A 315 -11.68 7.90 -0.41
CA LEU A 315 -10.31 8.21 -0.85
C LEU A 315 -10.19 8.80 -2.26
N ARG A 316 -11.24 8.77 -3.11
CA ARG A 316 -11.23 9.28 -4.51
C ARG A 316 -12.01 10.58 -4.73
N TYR A 317 -12.39 11.26 -3.65
CA TYR A 317 -13.30 12.41 -3.70
C TYR A 317 -12.56 13.75 -3.74
N GLY A 318 -11.27 13.79 -3.42
CA GLY A 318 -10.54 15.04 -3.15
C GLY A 318 -9.43 15.44 -4.12
N TYR A 319 -9.16 14.69 -5.20
CA TYR A 319 -8.03 14.98 -6.12
C TYR A 319 -8.20 14.50 -7.57
#